data_AF-A0A665XCC8-F1
#
_entry.id   AF-A0A665XCC8-F1
#
_cell.length_a   1.000
_cell.length_b   1.000
_cell.length_c   1.000
_cell.angle_alpha   90.00
_cell.angle_beta   90.00
_cell.angle_gamma   90.00
#
_symmetry.space_group_name_H-M   'P 1'
#
loop_
_entity.id
_entity.type
_entity.pdbx_description
1 polymer ?
#
loop_
_entity_poly.entity_id
_entity_poly.type
_entity_poly.pdbx_seq_one_letter_code
_entity_poly.pdbx_strand_id
1 'polypeptide(L)'
;AEVSFRRSRGVYNCPLGVLLIKLFIAVKYTFAAILYYFISQVDKSNEKERLKMRIAVLEESVKSSEVECKASRETVLRLVAELDRERRKAASSAAALDSLKLDDLVVGRRSVEMDKETLMERLEASKRVTEAARRESSCLEKQVEELERKLRSSQGEIQAAENKLQMFLKRVAGLLCDRDCSADYVRDGYQATQLQHSTLQRAQLAEQEVQHLRESLQGLEAELLTADMHRDGLQHSKQHYEEFLEQLSETMMVDSIALDLGFDMRLNLILSRVEQLIKQEGSALIESKSLTYSLQRKLKSQKDQLESKGLHIQLLRKKVSDLEEEKRCRSSLAVERDDAHVEARKLQKKVERLQAELKAAKLSNTEPKAQLSHTNELKVEGTRVLTQSRTVTQFKMKKMFFFASVAQLLHFWMVVSQMLGLDDMALALPNYEIIKFLETFMPIITVTIVILTRDLMSPKTTSRSVCPEDDAPL
;
A
#
# COMPACT_ATOMS: atom_id res chain seq x y z
N ALA A 1 -1.30 -8.41 -76.03
CA ALA A 1 -1.55 -8.24 -77.48
C ALA A 1 -1.05 -9.47 -78.21
N GLU A 2 -1.92 -10.45 -78.45
CA GLU A 2 -1.59 -11.61 -79.27
C GLU A 2 -1.75 -11.24 -80.75
N VAL A 3 -0.64 -11.15 -81.47
CA VAL A 3 -0.65 -11.01 -82.92
C VAL A 3 -0.86 -12.39 -83.55
N SER A 4 -1.83 -12.47 -84.45
CA SER A 4 -2.29 -13.67 -85.12
C SER A 4 -1.19 -14.48 -85.80
N PHE A 5 -1.00 -15.75 -85.40
CA PHE A 5 -0.29 -16.72 -86.23
C PHE A 5 -1.30 -17.62 -86.96
N ARG A 6 -1.65 -17.23 -88.20
CA ARG A 6 -2.56 -18.02 -89.05
C ARG A 6 -1.97 -19.40 -89.34
N ARG A 7 -2.83 -20.42 -89.35
CA ARG A 7 -2.53 -21.72 -89.94
C ARG A 7 -2.20 -21.56 -91.43
N SER A 8 -0.95 -21.82 -91.80
CA SER A 8 -0.61 -22.35 -93.14
C SER A 8 -0.22 -23.81 -92.99
N ARG A 9 -1.08 -24.71 -93.49
CA ARG A 9 -0.76 -26.14 -93.65
C ARG A 9 0.01 -26.30 -94.95
N GLY A 10 1.23 -26.82 -94.88
CA GLY A 10 2.09 -27.07 -96.03
C GLY A 10 3.57 -26.95 -95.63
N VAL A 11 4.43 -27.75 -96.26
CA VAL A 11 5.87 -27.84 -95.96
C VAL A 11 6.20 -28.41 -94.56
N TYR A 12 5.83 -29.67 -94.34
CA TYR A 12 6.71 -30.52 -93.54
C TYR A 12 7.99 -30.78 -94.36
N ASN A 13 9.16 -30.80 -93.71
CA ASN A 13 10.52 -30.90 -94.29
C ASN A 13 11.16 -29.62 -94.88
N CYS A 14 10.93 -28.44 -94.28
CA CYS A 14 11.93 -27.35 -94.31
C CYS A 14 12.71 -27.30 -92.98
N PRO A 15 14.02 -27.65 -92.95
CA PRO A 15 14.77 -27.76 -91.68
C PRO A 15 14.85 -26.45 -90.88
N LEU A 16 14.84 -25.28 -91.56
CA LEU A 16 14.86 -23.97 -90.90
C LEU A 16 13.66 -23.72 -89.98
N GLY A 17 12.46 -24.13 -90.37
CA GLY A 17 11.24 -23.86 -89.58
C GLY A 17 11.23 -24.61 -88.25
N VAL A 18 11.68 -25.86 -88.26
CA VAL A 18 11.86 -26.67 -87.06
C VAL A 18 12.99 -26.11 -86.18
N LEU A 19 14.06 -25.60 -86.80
CA LEU A 19 15.17 -24.96 -86.08
C LEU A 19 14.71 -23.68 -85.35
N LEU A 20 13.93 -22.82 -86.01
CA LEU A 20 13.38 -21.58 -85.43
C LEU A 20 12.42 -21.87 -84.27
N ILE A 21 11.56 -22.88 -84.39
CA ILE A 21 10.66 -23.27 -83.28
C ILE A 21 11.48 -23.83 -82.11
N LYS A 22 12.48 -24.69 -82.35
CA LYS A 22 13.38 -25.18 -81.30
C LYS A 22 14.16 -24.05 -80.64
N LEU A 23 14.66 -23.07 -81.41
CA LEU A 23 15.38 -21.91 -80.90
C LEU A 23 14.47 -21.01 -80.06
N PHE A 24 13.24 -20.73 -80.51
CA PHE A 24 12.29 -19.91 -79.76
C PHE A 24 11.84 -20.59 -78.45
N ILE A 25 11.66 -21.91 -78.47
CA ILE A 25 11.39 -22.71 -77.27
C ILE A 25 12.61 -22.65 -76.33
N ALA A 26 13.83 -22.86 -76.83
CA ALA A 26 15.05 -22.77 -76.04
C ALA A 26 15.22 -21.39 -75.39
N VAL A 27 15.06 -20.31 -76.16
CA VAL A 27 15.11 -18.92 -75.66
C VAL A 27 14.03 -18.65 -74.61
N LYS A 28 12.81 -19.18 -74.77
CA LYS A 28 11.76 -19.06 -73.74
C LYS A 28 12.12 -19.81 -72.46
N TYR A 29 12.64 -21.03 -72.56
CA TYR A 29 13.05 -21.80 -71.38
C TYR A 29 14.26 -21.19 -70.66
N THR A 30 15.28 -20.69 -71.39
CA THR A 30 16.41 -20.00 -70.77
C THR A 30 15.99 -18.67 -70.14
N PHE A 31 15.13 -17.89 -70.79
CA PHE A 31 14.59 -16.66 -70.20
C PHE A 31 13.76 -16.93 -68.95
N ALA A 32 12.90 -17.95 -68.95
CA ALA A 32 12.13 -18.36 -67.77
C ALA A 32 13.03 -18.84 -66.62
N ALA A 33 14.09 -19.60 -66.91
CA ALA A 33 15.06 -20.03 -65.91
C ALA A 33 15.85 -18.85 -65.30
N ILE A 34 16.28 -17.89 -66.12
CA ILE A 34 16.95 -16.66 -65.68
C ILE A 34 16.00 -15.82 -64.81
N LEU A 35 14.74 -15.66 -65.23
CA LEU A 35 13.74 -14.90 -64.47
C LEU A 35 13.43 -15.55 -63.11
N TYR A 36 13.27 -16.88 -63.08
CA TYR A 36 13.07 -17.62 -61.83
C TYR A 36 14.28 -17.52 -60.89
N TYR A 37 15.50 -17.62 -61.43
CA TYR A 37 16.73 -17.42 -60.66
C TYR A 37 16.81 -16.00 -60.06
N PHE A 38 16.47 -14.97 -60.85
CA PHE A 38 16.47 -13.58 -60.40
C PHE A 38 15.41 -13.32 -59.32
N ILE A 39 14.19 -13.83 -59.48
CA ILE A 39 13.13 -13.74 -58.45
C ILE A 39 13.59 -14.43 -57.16
N SER A 40 14.15 -15.65 -57.25
CA SER A 40 14.67 -16.37 -56.08
C SER A 40 15.82 -15.63 -55.37
N GLN A 41 16.68 -14.94 -56.11
CA GLN A 41 17.73 -14.08 -55.54
C GLN A 41 17.14 -12.85 -54.82
N VAL A 42 16.15 -12.18 -55.44
CA VAL A 42 15.48 -11.02 -54.85
C VAL A 42 14.73 -11.40 -53.56
N ASP A 43 14.00 -12.51 -53.56
CA ASP A 43 13.30 -13.00 -52.36
C ASP A 43 14.26 -13.34 -51.22
N LYS A 44 15.38 -14.02 -51.51
CA LYS A 44 16.45 -14.28 -50.53
C LYS A 44 17.09 -13.00 -50.00
N SER A 45 17.26 -11.99 -50.84
CA SER A 45 17.78 -10.67 -50.43
C SER A 45 16.79 -9.96 -49.50
N ASN A 46 15.50 -9.97 -49.83
CA ASN A 46 14.42 -9.39 -49.02
C ASN A 46 14.27 -10.11 -47.67
N GLU A 47 14.40 -11.43 -47.64
CA GLU A 47 14.38 -12.22 -46.41
C GLU A 47 15.62 -11.93 -45.54
N LYS A 48 16.82 -11.87 -46.15
CA LYS A 48 18.05 -11.47 -45.46
C LYS A 48 17.93 -10.09 -44.82
N GLU A 49 17.36 -9.11 -45.53
CA GLU A 49 17.19 -7.76 -44.98
C GLU A 49 16.17 -7.71 -43.84
N ARG A 50 15.06 -8.46 -43.97
CA ARG A 50 14.08 -8.63 -42.89
C ARG A 50 14.68 -9.28 -41.65
N LEU A 51 15.54 -10.28 -41.83
CA LEU A 51 16.26 -10.93 -40.73
C LEU A 51 17.25 -9.96 -40.05
N LYS A 52 18.02 -9.17 -40.80
CA LYS A 52 18.87 -8.11 -40.22
C LYS A 52 18.06 -7.11 -39.39
N MET A 53 16.95 -6.61 -39.93
CA MET A 53 16.08 -5.67 -39.20
C MET A 53 15.56 -6.29 -37.89
N ARG A 54 15.14 -7.56 -37.93
CA ARG A 54 14.68 -8.29 -36.74
C ARG A 54 15.81 -8.55 -35.73
N ILE A 55 17.03 -8.83 -36.18
CA ILE A 55 18.22 -8.95 -35.32
C ILE A 55 18.50 -7.61 -34.64
N ALA A 56 18.54 -6.49 -35.38
CA ALA A 56 18.79 -5.17 -34.81
C ALA A 56 17.76 -4.76 -33.74
N VAL A 57 16.47 -5.04 -33.98
CA VAL A 57 15.40 -4.81 -32.98
C VAL A 57 15.58 -5.69 -31.74
N LEU A 58 15.97 -6.96 -31.92
CA LEU A 58 16.23 -7.86 -30.79
C LEU A 58 17.47 -7.42 -29.99
N GLU A 59 18.57 -7.06 -30.66
CA GLU A 59 19.78 -6.52 -30.03
C GLU A 59 19.46 -5.27 -29.19
N GLU A 60 18.66 -4.34 -29.71
CA GLU A 60 18.28 -3.14 -28.98
C GLU A 60 17.36 -3.44 -27.79
N SER A 61 16.43 -4.41 -27.92
CA SER A 61 15.62 -4.87 -26.79
C SER A 61 16.46 -5.55 -25.70
N VAL A 62 17.51 -6.28 -26.07
CA VAL A 62 18.46 -6.90 -25.12
C VAL A 62 19.27 -5.82 -24.40
N LYS A 63 19.83 -4.83 -25.12
CA LYS A 63 20.53 -3.71 -24.48
C LYS A 63 19.64 -2.92 -23.50
N SER A 64 18.40 -2.63 -23.91
CA SER A 64 17.42 -1.93 -23.07
C SER A 64 17.14 -2.69 -21.77
N SER A 65 16.83 -3.99 -21.88
CA SER A 65 16.61 -4.85 -20.70
C SER A 65 17.87 -5.04 -19.84
N GLU A 66 19.08 -5.05 -20.41
CA GLU A 66 20.32 -5.08 -19.63
C GLU A 66 20.49 -3.81 -18.77
N VAL A 67 20.16 -2.64 -19.32
CA VAL A 67 20.18 -1.36 -18.58
C VAL A 67 19.12 -1.34 -17.49
N GLU A 68 17.90 -1.82 -17.78
CA GLU A 68 16.82 -1.96 -16.79
C GLU A 68 17.20 -2.92 -15.65
N CYS A 69 17.83 -4.06 -15.97
CA CYS A 69 18.35 -5.00 -14.98
C CYS A 69 19.45 -4.38 -14.12
N LYS A 70 20.34 -3.56 -14.68
CA LYS A 70 21.38 -2.84 -13.92
C LYS A 70 20.76 -1.83 -12.93
N ALA A 71 19.82 -1.01 -13.39
CA ALA A 71 19.11 -0.04 -12.54
C ALA A 71 18.28 -0.72 -11.43
N SER A 72 17.63 -1.84 -11.76
CA SER A 72 16.90 -2.67 -10.80
C SER A 72 17.84 -3.27 -9.75
N ARG A 73 18.98 -3.84 -10.16
CA ARG A 73 20.00 -4.39 -9.24
C ARG A 73 20.55 -3.33 -8.30
N GLU A 74 20.85 -2.13 -8.80
CA GLU A 74 21.33 -1.02 -7.97
C GLU A 74 20.28 -0.60 -6.93
N THR A 75 19.01 -0.55 -7.33
CA THR A 75 17.89 -0.23 -6.42
C THR A 75 17.73 -1.29 -5.32
N VAL A 76 17.83 -2.58 -5.66
CA VAL A 76 17.85 -3.67 -4.67
C VAL A 76 19.04 -3.54 -3.72
N LEU A 77 20.24 -3.22 -4.21
CA LEU A 77 21.42 -3.03 -3.35
C LEU A 77 21.26 -1.84 -2.38
N ARG A 78 20.66 -0.72 -2.83
CA ARG A 78 20.31 0.41 -1.94
C ARG A 78 19.31 0.00 -0.86
N LEU A 79 18.23 -0.69 -1.23
CA LEU A 79 17.22 -1.17 -0.28
C LEU A 79 17.78 -2.19 0.74
N VAL A 80 18.69 -3.07 0.33
CA VAL A 80 19.39 -3.99 1.24
C VAL A 80 20.27 -3.23 2.23
N ALA A 81 21.04 -2.23 1.77
CA ALA A 81 21.87 -1.41 2.64
C ALA A 81 21.04 -0.57 3.64
N GLU A 82 19.86 -0.10 3.23
CA GLU A 82 18.89 0.57 4.11
C GLU A 82 18.31 -0.41 5.15
N LEU A 83 17.87 -1.60 4.72
CA LEU A 83 17.36 -2.65 5.62
C LEU A 83 18.40 -3.06 6.67
N ASP A 84 19.67 -3.23 6.29
CA ASP A 84 20.74 -3.56 7.23
C ASP A 84 21.15 -2.39 8.12
N ARG A 85 20.85 -1.15 7.73
CA ARG A 85 20.99 0.03 8.59
C ARG A 85 19.86 0.10 9.62
N GLU A 86 18.62 -0.20 9.24
CA GLU A 86 17.49 -0.28 10.17
C GLU A 86 17.61 -1.49 11.12
N ARG A 87 18.07 -2.65 10.65
CA ARG A 87 18.38 -3.81 11.51
C ARG A 87 19.39 -3.47 12.59
N ARG A 88 20.47 -2.75 12.25
CA ARG A 88 21.47 -2.29 13.24
C ARG A 88 20.88 -1.30 14.25
N LYS A 89 20.02 -0.37 13.82
CA LYS A 89 19.29 0.53 14.73
C LYS A 89 18.38 -0.26 15.68
N ALA A 90 17.59 -1.18 15.15
CA ALA A 90 16.70 -2.04 15.93
C ALA A 90 17.49 -2.87 16.97
N ALA A 91 18.58 -3.51 16.56
CA ALA A 91 19.47 -4.25 17.46
C ALA A 91 20.09 -3.34 18.54
N SER A 92 20.54 -2.13 18.20
CA SER A 92 21.06 -1.17 19.18
C SER A 92 19.99 -0.67 20.17
N SER A 93 18.73 -0.54 19.72
CA SER A 93 17.61 -0.18 20.57
C SER A 93 17.18 -1.33 21.49
N ALA A 94 17.24 -2.58 21.01
CA ALA A 94 17.00 -3.76 21.84
C ALA A 94 18.08 -3.89 22.91
N ALA A 95 19.36 -3.82 22.55
CA ALA A 95 20.48 -3.85 23.50
C ALA A 95 20.43 -2.69 24.52
N ALA A 96 19.95 -1.50 24.12
CA ALA A 96 19.72 -0.40 25.06
C ALA A 96 18.61 -0.71 26.06
N LEU A 97 17.51 -1.34 25.63
CA LEU A 97 16.43 -1.79 26.52
C LEU A 97 16.88 -2.94 27.43
N ASP A 98 17.68 -3.89 26.95
CA ASP A 98 18.25 -4.96 27.76
C ASP A 98 19.27 -4.43 28.78
N SER A 99 20.00 -3.37 28.43
CA SER A 99 20.92 -2.67 29.36
C SER A 99 20.19 -1.85 30.43
N LEU A 100 18.97 -1.38 30.13
CA LEU A 100 18.03 -0.82 31.10
C LEU A 100 17.37 -1.97 31.87
N LYS A 101 18.20 -2.70 32.63
CA LYS A 101 17.82 -3.87 33.42
C LYS A 101 16.54 -3.58 34.22
N LEU A 102 15.46 -4.20 33.77
CA LEU A 102 14.16 -4.09 34.42
C LEU A 102 14.24 -4.55 35.88
N ASP A 103 15.09 -5.54 36.16
CA ASP A 103 15.35 -6.07 37.49
C ASP A 103 15.90 -5.01 38.45
N ASP A 104 16.88 -4.21 38.04
CA ASP A 104 17.47 -3.15 38.89
C ASP A 104 16.42 -2.08 39.24
N LEU A 105 15.57 -1.71 38.27
CA LEU A 105 14.45 -0.78 38.47
C LEU A 105 13.30 -1.39 39.31
N VAL A 106 13.09 -2.71 39.24
CA VAL A 106 12.11 -3.43 40.07
C VAL A 106 12.61 -3.57 41.51
N VAL A 107 13.90 -3.85 41.72
CA VAL A 107 14.53 -3.88 43.06
C VAL A 107 14.51 -2.49 43.69
N GLY A 108 14.92 -1.45 42.95
CA GLY A 108 14.85 -0.07 43.44
C GLY A 108 13.44 0.36 43.84
N ARG A 109 12.42 0.01 43.04
CA ARG A 109 11.01 0.25 43.38
C ARG A 109 10.58 -0.44 44.68
N ARG A 110 10.97 -1.71 44.88
CA ARG A 110 10.65 -2.45 46.11
C ARG A 110 11.30 -1.83 47.35
N SER A 111 12.55 -1.34 47.23
CA SER A 111 13.21 -0.61 48.31
C SER A 111 12.41 0.63 48.71
N VAL A 112 12.05 1.47 47.74
CA VAL A 112 11.31 2.72 48.00
C VAL A 112 9.92 2.47 48.58
N GLU A 113 9.23 1.39 48.18
CA GLU A 113 7.94 1.02 48.77
C GLU A 113 8.09 0.59 50.24
N MET A 114 9.14 -0.18 50.56
CA MET A 114 9.46 -0.60 51.93
C MET A 114 9.91 0.57 52.82
N ASP A 115 10.69 1.52 52.28
CA ASP A 115 11.07 2.77 52.96
C ASP A 115 9.83 3.63 53.25
N LYS A 116 8.88 3.70 52.30
CA LYS A 116 7.60 4.39 52.50
C LYS A 116 6.76 3.71 53.61
N GLU A 117 6.67 2.39 53.62
CA GLU A 117 5.94 1.65 54.67
C GLU A 117 6.54 1.92 56.06
N THR A 118 7.85 1.77 56.23
CA THR A 118 8.52 2.07 57.52
C THR A 118 8.40 3.53 57.94
N LEU A 119 8.41 4.49 56.99
CA LEU A 119 8.16 5.90 57.30
C LEU A 119 6.70 6.17 57.73
N MET A 120 5.72 5.46 57.17
CA MET A 120 4.33 5.54 57.63
C MET A 120 4.19 4.99 59.06
N GLU A 121 4.78 3.83 59.36
CA GLU A 121 4.77 3.26 60.71
C GLU A 121 5.40 4.22 61.75
N ARG A 122 6.55 4.83 61.40
CA ARG A 122 7.21 5.84 62.25
C ARG A 122 6.35 7.09 62.44
N LEU A 123 5.65 7.54 61.41
CA LEU A 123 4.72 8.67 61.50
C LEU A 123 3.52 8.34 62.41
N GLU A 124 2.98 7.12 62.33
CA GLU A 124 1.89 6.67 63.20
C GLU A 124 2.32 6.44 64.65
N ALA A 125 3.55 5.97 64.88
CA ALA A 125 4.15 5.92 66.21
C ALA A 125 4.31 7.34 66.80
N SER A 126 4.86 8.28 66.02
CA SER A 126 5.00 9.68 66.44
C SER A 126 3.65 10.34 66.75
N LYS A 127 2.63 10.15 65.90
CA LYS A 127 1.26 10.61 66.17
C LYS A 127 0.74 10.12 67.52
N ARG A 128 0.85 8.80 67.80
CA ARG A 128 0.43 8.21 69.08
C ARG A 128 1.14 8.84 70.28
N VAL A 129 2.45 9.09 70.18
CA VAL A 129 3.22 9.78 71.23
C VAL A 129 2.74 11.23 71.42
N THR A 130 2.57 12.00 70.34
CA THR A 130 2.08 13.39 70.45
C THR A 130 0.67 13.48 71.04
N GLU A 131 -0.21 12.52 70.74
CA GLU A 131 -1.52 12.46 71.39
C GLU A 131 -1.45 12.08 72.87
N ALA A 132 -0.53 11.19 73.26
CA ALA A 132 -0.31 10.86 74.68
C ALA A 132 0.16 12.10 75.46
N ALA A 133 1.17 12.81 74.96
CA ALA A 133 1.66 14.05 75.54
C ALA A 133 0.57 15.15 75.63
N ARG A 134 -0.32 15.26 74.64
CA ARG A 134 -1.47 16.18 74.70
C ARG A 134 -2.48 15.79 75.79
N ARG A 135 -2.73 14.50 76.00
CA ARG A 135 -3.62 14.01 77.09
C ARG A 135 -2.99 14.29 78.47
N GLU A 136 -1.68 14.17 78.58
CA GLU A 136 -0.92 14.52 79.79
C GLU A 136 -0.96 16.03 80.08
N SER A 137 -0.69 16.89 79.09
CA SER A 137 -0.82 18.36 79.21
C SER A 137 -2.20 18.75 79.75
N SER A 138 -3.28 18.21 79.16
CA SER A 138 -4.65 18.49 79.62
C SER A 138 -4.97 17.93 81.01
N CYS A 139 -4.21 16.94 81.51
CA CYS A 139 -4.31 16.48 82.89
C CYS A 139 -3.60 17.45 83.84
N LEU A 140 -2.38 17.87 83.50
CA LEU A 140 -1.60 18.83 84.28
C LEU A 140 -2.27 20.21 84.35
N GLU A 141 -2.84 20.71 83.25
CA GLU A 141 -3.65 21.94 83.20
C GLU A 141 -4.77 21.91 84.26
N LYS A 142 -5.53 20.81 84.33
CA LYS A 142 -6.60 20.64 85.33
C LYS A 142 -6.08 20.58 86.77
N GLN A 143 -4.87 20.04 86.98
CA GLN A 143 -4.21 20.06 88.29
C GLN A 143 -3.78 21.47 88.69
N VAL A 144 -3.28 22.27 87.75
CA VAL A 144 -2.97 23.69 87.98
C VAL A 144 -4.23 24.47 88.32
N GLU A 145 -5.31 24.33 87.55
CA GLU A 145 -6.62 24.96 87.84
C GLU A 145 -7.17 24.58 89.24
N GLU A 146 -6.97 23.34 89.68
CA GLU A 146 -7.33 22.83 91.01
C GLU A 146 -6.49 23.46 92.12
N LEU A 147 -5.16 23.54 91.94
CA LEU A 147 -4.25 24.16 92.88
C LEU A 147 -4.48 25.67 93.00
N GLU A 148 -4.73 26.37 91.88
CA GLU A 148 -5.10 27.77 91.91
C GLU A 148 -6.42 28.01 92.66
N ARG A 149 -7.44 27.16 92.46
CA ARG A 149 -8.70 27.26 93.22
C ARG A 149 -8.46 27.10 94.72
N LYS A 150 -7.60 26.15 95.13
CA LYS A 150 -7.21 25.94 96.53
C LYS A 150 -6.45 27.15 97.10
N LEU A 151 -5.49 27.68 96.35
CA LEU A 151 -4.71 28.86 96.74
C LEU A 151 -5.62 30.08 96.95
N ARG A 152 -6.56 30.33 96.02
CA ARG A 152 -7.56 31.40 96.15
C ARG A 152 -8.45 31.24 97.38
N SER A 153 -8.88 30.02 97.74
CA SER A 153 -9.62 29.79 98.98
C SER A 153 -8.78 30.05 100.24
N SER A 154 -7.54 29.52 100.31
CA SER A 154 -6.67 29.74 101.48
C SER A 154 -6.28 31.22 101.66
N GLN A 155 -6.10 31.95 100.56
CA GLN A 155 -5.82 33.38 100.60
C GLN A 155 -7.01 34.18 101.16
N GLY A 156 -8.24 33.79 100.80
CA GLY A 156 -9.46 34.37 101.40
C GLY A 156 -9.59 34.09 102.91
N GLU A 157 -9.21 32.89 103.35
CA GLU A 157 -9.20 32.53 104.78
C GLU A 157 -8.13 33.31 105.57
N ILE A 158 -6.92 33.45 105.03
CA ILE A 158 -5.83 34.24 105.62
C ILE A 158 -6.28 35.71 105.76
N GLN A 159 -6.83 36.31 104.69
CA GLN A 159 -7.31 37.69 104.74
C GLN A 159 -8.41 37.89 105.80
N ALA A 160 -9.30 36.91 105.96
CA ALA A 160 -10.33 36.92 107.00
C ALA A 160 -9.75 36.76 108.42
N ALA A 161 -8.63 36.05 108.59
CA ALA A 161 -7.92 35.94 109.86
C ALA A 161 -7.14 37.22 110.21
N GLU A 162 -6.44 37.82 109.24
CA GLU A 162 -5.74 39.10 109.39
C GLU A 162 -6.69 40.21 109.84
N ASN A 163 -7.86 40.33 109.20
CA ASN A 163 -8.89 41.29 109.56
C ASN A 163 -9.36 41.13 111.03
N LYS A 164 -9.49 39.89 111.52
CA LYS A 164 -9.83 39.59 112.93
C LYS A 164 -8.69 39.98 113.88
N LEU A 165 -7.44 39.67 113.53
CA LEU A 165 -6.27 40.04 114.32
C LEU A 165 -6.11 41.56 114.42
N GLN A 166 -6.31 42.29 113.32
CA GLN A 166 -6.24 43.75 113.30
C GLN A 166 -7.33 44.39 114.18
N MET A 167 -8.53 43.81 114.23
CA MET A 167 -9.58 44.21 115.17
C MET A 167 -9.21 43.92 116.63
N PHE A 168 -8.57 42.77 116.91
CA PHE A 168 -8.12 42.42 118.25
C PHE A 168 -6.99 43.35 118.75
N LEU A 169 -5.98 43.63 117.92
CA LEU A 169 -4.87 44.53 118.27
C LEU A 169 -5.34 45.95 118.60
N LYS A 170 -6.30 46.49 117.83
CA LYS A 170 -6.96 47.78 118.15
C LYS A 170 -7.64 47.76 119.53
N ARG A 171 -8.13 46.61 119.99
CA ARG A 171 -8.79 46.45 121.29
C ARG A 171 -7.79 46.33 122.45
N VAL A 172 -6.67 45.65 122.24
CA VAL A 172 -5.59 45.52 123.26
C VAL A 172 -4.83 46.84 123.45
N ALA A 173 -4.58 47.58 122.37
CA ALA A 173 -3.96 48.91 122.44
C ALA A 173 -4.75 49.90 123.32
N GLY A 174 -6.07 49.74 123.44
CA GLY A 174 -6.91 50.53 124.35
C GLY A 174 -6.83 50.14 125.83
N LEU A 175 -6.17 49.03 126.18
CA LEU A 175 -6.09 48.50 127.56
C LEU A 175 -4.73 48.71 128.23
N LEU A 176 -3.67 49.00 127.47
CA LEU A 176 -2.29 49.07 127.98
C LEU A 176 -1.81 50.50 128.30
N CYS A 177 -2.68 51.50 128.22
CA CYS A 177 -2.34 52.91 128.49
C CYS A 177 -2.42 53.32 129.97
N ASP A 178 -2.41 52.38 130.92
CA ASP A 178 -2.68 52.67 132.33
C ASP A 178 -1.75 51.89 133.29
N ARG A 179 -0.85 52.64 133.95
CA ARG A 179 -0.01 52.35 135.15
C ARG A 179 1.44 51.83 135.01
N ASP A 180 2.30 52.46 135.82
CA ASP A 180 3.74 52.23 136.06
C ASP A 180 4.06 52.00 137.57
N CYS A 181 5.36 51.77 137.89
CA CYS A 181 6.05 51.86 139.21
C CYS A 181 5.96 50.64 140.18
N SER A 182 6.95 50.32 141.05
CA SER A 182 8.35 50.77 141.29
C SER A 182 9.10 49.78 142.24
N ALA A 183 10.44 49.91 142.36
CA ALA A 183 11.39 49.18 143.24
C ALA A 183 11.24 49.52 144.77
N ASP A 184 12.06 49.09 145.76
CA ASP A 184 13.49 48.69 145.81
C ASP A 184 13.87 48.08 147.20
N TYR A 185 14.84 47.16 147.31
CA TYR A 185 15.52 46.74 148.57
C TYR A 185 16.77 45.89 148.28
N VAL A 186 17.75 45.88 149.21
CA VAL A 186 19.13 45.30 149.14
C VAL A 186 20.17 46.33 148.63
N ARG A 187 21.42 46.29 149.14
CA ARG A 187 22.50 47.25 148.75
C ARG A 187 23.94 46.76 148.90
N ASP A 188 24.25 45.86 149.84
CA ASP A 188 25.63 45.32 149.98
C ASP A 188 25.84 43.98 149.27
N GLY A 189 24.76 43.26 149.01
CA GLY A 189 24.75 42.32 147.89
C GLY A 189 24.97 43.05 146.56
N TYR A 190 24.52 44.31 146.44
CA TYR A 190 24.51 45.01 145.15
C TYR A 190 25.91 45.23 144.60
N GLN A 191 26.96 45.60 145.34
CA GLN A 191 28.26 45.83 144.66
C GLN A 191 28.87 44.54 144.07
N ALA A 192 28.77 43.40 144.78
CA ALA A 192 29.24 42.11 144.24
C ALA A 192 28.33 41.61 143.10
N THR A 193 27.00 41.69 143.26
CA THR A 193 26.07 41.29 142.20
C THR A 193 26.06 42.27 141.02
N GLN A 194 26.37 43.55 141.20
CA GLN A 194 26.47 44.56 140.13
C GLN A 194 27.72 44.36 139.29
N LEU A 195 28.83 43.92 139.90
CA LEU A 195 30.06 43.59 139.17
C LEU A 195 29.93 42.23 138.45
N GLN A 196 29.26 41.25 139.06
CA GLN A 196 28.83 40.03 138.36
C GLN A 196 27.81 40.32 137.25
N HIS A 197 26.82 41.18 137.49
CA HIS A 197 25.77 41.55 136.53
C HIS A 197 26.35 42.33 135.35
N SER A 198 27.27 43.28 135.59
CA SER A 198 28.02 43.97 134.52
C SER A 198 28.91 43.02 133.71
N THR A 199 29.43 41.96 134.32
CA THR A 199 30.23 40.96 133.61
C THR A 199 29.34 39.98 132.82
N LEU A 200 28.21 39.56 133.40
CA LEU A 200 27.19 38.76 132.73
C LEU A 200 26.53 39.51 131.57
N GLN A 201 26.21 40.80 131.74
CA GLN A 201 25.64 41.66 130.71
C GLN A 201 26.61 41.82 129.53
N ARG A 202 27.91 42.01 129.79
CA ARG A 202 28.94 42.03 128.73
C ARG A 202 29.09 40.67 128.04
N ALA A 203 29.02 39.57 128.79
CA ALA A 203 29.01 38.23 128.20
C ALA A 203 27.77 38.00 127.32
N GLN A 204 26.58 38.38 127.78
CA GLN A 204 25.32 38.28 127.03
C GLN A 204 25.32 39.12 125.75
N LEU A 205 25.87 40.33 125.79
CA LEU A 205 26.03 41.17 124.59
C LEU A 205 27.02 40.53 123.60
N ALA A 206 28.17 40.03 124.08
CA ALA A 206 29.12 39.31 123.23
C ALA A 206 28.54 37.99 122.67
N GLU A 207 27.71 37.28 123.42
CA GLU A 207 26.98 36.09 122.95
C GLU A 207 25.96 36.46 121.87
N GLN A 208 25.23 37.58 122.02
CA GLN A 208 24.32 38.09 120.99
C GLN A 208 25.05 38.53 119.72
N GLU A 209 26.19 39.23 119.83
CA GLU A 209 27.04 39.60 118.69
C GLU A 209 27.59 38.37 117.97
N VAL A 210 28.10 37.37 118.70
CA VAL A 210 28.57 36.09 118.14
C VAL A 210 27.43 35.31 117.48
N GLN A 211 26.23 35.32 118.05
CA GLN A 211 25.07 34.65 117.48
C GLN A 211 24.62 35.33 116.18
N HIS A 212 24.53 36.67 116.16
CA HIS A 212 24.24 37.43 114.94
C HIS A 212 25.30 37.20 113.85
N LEU A 213 26.59 37.17 114.21
CA LEU A 213 27.68 36.86 113.27
C LEU A 213 27.58 35.43 112.72
N ARG A 214 27.18 34.44 113.53
CA ARG A 214 26.94 33.06 113.08
C ARG A 214 25.75 32.97 112.11
N GLU A 215 24.65 33.63 112.43
CA GLU A 215 23.45 33.66 111.57
C GLU A 215 23.76 34.38 110.25
N SER A 216 24.50 35.49 110.29
CA SER A 216 24.96 36.20 109.08
C SER A 216 25.94 35.36 108.24
N LEU A 217 26.82 34.59 108.88
CA LEU A 217 27.76 33.70 108.18
C LEU A 217 27.03 32.51 107.55
N GLN A 218 26.08 31.89 108.25
CA GLN A 218 25.22 30.84 107.69
C GLN A 218 24.36 31.34 106.51
N GLY A 219 23.87 32.58 106.58
CA GLY A 219 23.19 33.23 105.46
C GLY A 219 24.07 33.36 104.23
N LEU A 220 25.30 33.88 104.40
CA LEU A 220 26.28 34.02 103.32
C LEU A 220 26.76 32.66 102.76
N GLU A 221 26.92 31.64 103.59
CA GLU A 221 27.23 30.28 103.16
C GLU A 221 26.09 29.68 102.30
N ALA A 222 24.83 29.90 102.69
CA ALA A 222 23.67 29.47 101.92
C ALA A 222 23.56 30.23 100.58
N GLU A 223 23.78 31.55 100.59
CA GLU A 223 23.82 32.36 99.36
C GLU A 223 24.91 31.88 98.40
N LEU A 224 26.13 31.63 98.89
CA LEU A 224 27.24 31.10 98.09
C LEU A 224 26.92 29.73 97.50
N LEU A 225 26.35 28.81 98.30
CA LEU A 225 25.91 27.49 97.80
C LEU A 225 24.84 27.63 96.70
N THR A 226 23.87 28.54 96.85
CA THR A 226 22.91 28.78 95.76
C THR A 226 23.57 29.40 94.53
N ALA A 227 24.54 30.29 94.68
CA ALA A 227 25.28 30.88 93.55
C ALA A 227 26.12 29.83 92.81
N ASP A 228 26.77 28.92 93.54
CA ASP A 228 27.49 27.77 92.97
C ASP A 228 26.54 26.85 92.19
N MET A 229 25.38 26.49 92.75
CA MET A 229 24.35 25.70 92.05
C MET A 229 23.85 26.38 90.76
N HIS A 230 23.65 27.70 90.76
CA HIS A 230 23.28 28.44 89.56
C HIS A 230 24.39 28.44 88.51
N ARG A 231 25.66 28.62 88.93
CA ARG A 231 26.82 28.58 88.03
C ARG A 231 26.96 27.21 87.39
N ASP A 232 26.81 26.13 88.16
CA ASP A 232 26.93 24.76 87.67
C ASP A 232 25.76 24.42 86.71
N GLY A 233 24.56 24.94 86.97
CA GLY A 233 23.44 24.88 86.03
C GLY A 233 23.71 25.59 84.69
N LEU A 234 24.31 26.79 84.72
CA LEU A 234 24.75 27.50 83.51
C LEU A 234 25.89 26.75 82.79
N GLN A 235 26.84 26.20 83.53
CA GLN A 235 27.95 25.41 83.00
C GLN A 235 27.43 24.17 82.24
N HIS A 236 26.47 23.45 82.82
CA HIS A 236 25.88 22.27 82.19
C HIS A 236 25.05 22.63 80.95
N SER A 237 24.26 23.71 81.01
CA SER A 237 23.56 24.21 79.83
C SER A 237 24.52 24.62 78.71
N LYS A 238 25.66 25.23 79.05
CA LYS A 238 26.70 25.60 78.08
C LYS A 238 27.28 24.36 77.40
N GLN A 239 27.65 23.33 78.17
CA GLN A 239 28.18 22.07 77.64
C GLN A 239 27.20 21.42 76.65
N HIS A 240 25.92 21.32 77.01
CA HIS A 240 24.89 20.77 76.12
C HIS A 240 24.75 21.56 74.81
N TYR A 241 24.94 22.89 74.82
CA TYR A 241 24.95 23.69 73.60
C TYR A 241 26.25 23.54 72.78
N GLU A 242 27.40 23.34 73.43
CA GLU A 242 28.68 23.05 72.76
C GLU A 242 28.63 21.68 72.05
N GLU A 243 28.11 20.63 72.72
CA GLU A 243 27.85 19.30 72.13
C GLU A 243 26.87 19.37 70.94
N PHE A 244 25.79 20.15 71.06
CA PHE A 244 24.85 20.35 69.96
C PHE A 244 25.50 21.05 68.75
N LEU A 245 26.34 22.07 68.98
CA LEU A 245 27.06 22.73 67.89
C LEU A 245 28.11 21.82 67.23
N GLU A 246 28.73 20.92 67.98
CA GLU A 246 29.65 19.92 67.44
C GLU A 246 28.92 18.96 66.49
N GLN A 247 27.82 18.35 66.93
CA GLN A 247 26.96 17.50 66.09
C GLN A 247 26.44 18.24 64.84
N LEU A 248 26.07 19.51 64.97
CA LEU A 248 25.61 20.34 63.85
C LEU A 248 26.77 20.68 62.88
N SER A 249 27.98 20.91 63.39
CA SER A 249 29.18 21.14 62.59
C SER A 249 29.55 19.91 61.76
N GLU A 250 29.53 18.73 62.38
CA GLU A 250 29.74 17.44 61.68
C GLU A 250 28.66 17.22 60.61
N THR A 251 27.39 17.40 60.95
CA THR A 251 26.26 17.21 60.03
C THR A 251 26.34 18.14 58.81
N MET A 252 26.79 19.38 59.01
CA MET A 252 26.97 20.39 57.95
C MET A 252 28.33 20.29 57.24
N MET A 253 29.19 19.37 57.67
CA MET A 253 30.57 19.18 57.18
C MET A 253 31.35 20.50 57.20
N VAL A 254 31.36 21.16 58.36
CA VAL A 254 32.19 22.34 58.64
C VAL A 254 33.58 21.86 59.08
N ASP A 255 34.64 22.49 58.57
CA ASP A 255 36.03 22.05 58.77
C ASP A 255 36.41 21.88 60.26
N SER A 256 37.24 20.88 60.57
CA SER A 256 37.66 20.55 61.94
C SER A 256 38.36 21.69 62.69
N ILE A 257 38.93 22.67 61.98
CA ILE A 257 39.52 23.89 62.55
C ILE A 257 38.45 24.71 63.32
N ALA A 258 37.16 24.56 62.98
CA ALA A 258 36.08 25.20 63.72
C ALA A 258 35.93 24.66 65.15
N LEU A 259 36.39 23.44 65.45
CA LEU A 259 36.29 22.82 66.78
C LEU A 259 37.19 23.48 67.84
N ASP A 260 38.16 24.31 67.42
CA ASP A 260 38.98 25.13 68.31
C ASP A 260 38.45 26.57 68.49
N LEU A 261 37.44 26.98 67.71
CA LEU A 261 36.87 28.33 67.77
C LEU A 261 35.84 28.46 68.89
N GLY A 262 35.67 29.68 69.40
CA GLY A 262 34.60 30.00 70.35
C GLY A 262 33.19 29.80 69.76
N PHE A 263 32.21 29.56 70.64
CA PHE A 263 30.80 29.30 70.31
C PHE A 263 30.24 30.19 69.19
N ASP A 264 30.39 31.51 69.33
CA ASP A 264 29.85 32.49 68.37
C ASP A 264 30.45 32.36 66.98
N MET A 265 31.74 32.01 66.88
CA MET A 265 32.41 31.85 65.58
C MET A 265 32.04 30.52 64.92
N ARG A 266 31.86 29.43 65.68
CA ARG A 266 31.28 28.18 65.14
C ARG A 266 29.89 28.43 64.58
N LEU A 267 29.03 29.12 65.32
CA LEU A 267 27.67 29.44 64.88
C LEU A 267 27.66 30.24 63.56
N ASN A 268 28.51 31.27 63.44
CA ASN A 268 28.62 32.06 62.21
C ASN A 268 29.17 31.25 61.01
N LEU A 269 30.10 30.31 61.25
CA LEU A 269 30.59 29.40 60.20
C LEU A 269 29.51 28.41 59.75
N ILE A 270 28.75 27.82 60.67
CA ILE A 270 27.61 26.94 60.36
C ILE A 270 26.56 27.71 59.54
N LEU A 271 26.20 28.94 59.93
CA LEU A 271 25.25 29.78 59.18
C LEU A 271 25.76 30.07 57.76
N SER A 272 27.03 30.46 57.62
CA SER A 272 27.67 30.70 56.33
C SER A 272 27.68 29.45 55.44
N ARG A 273 27.90 28.28 56.04
CA ARG A 273 27.88 26.97 55.37
C ARG A 273 26.48 26.60 54.90
N VAL A 274 25.45 26.80 55.72
CA VAL A 274 24.05 26.59 55.37
C VAL A 274 23.63 27.48 54.21
N GLU A 275 23.98 28.78 54.24
CA GLU A 275 23.73 29.69 53.12
C GLU A 275 24.42 29.24 51.82
N GLN A 276 25.65 28.74 51.91
CA GLN A 276 26.38 28.22 50.76
C GLN A 276 25.68 26.99 50.17
N LEU A 277 25.26 26.04 51.01
CA LEU A 277 24.55 24.84 50.58
C LEU A 277 23.22 25.18 49.91
N ILE A 278 22.44 26.10 50.47
CA ILE A 278 21.18 26.60 49.86
C ILE A 278 21.44 27.22 48.47
N LYS A 279 22.51 28.01 48.32
CA LYS A 279 22.90 28.60 47.02
C LYS A 279 23.33 27.51 46.01
N GLN A 280 24.05 26.49 46.47
CA GLN A 280 24.49 25.34 45.65
C GLN A 280 23.29 24.50 45.19
N GLU A 281 22.41 24.06 46.10
CA GLU A 281 21.18 23.35 45.74
C GLU A 281 20.28 24.18 44.81
N GLY A 282 20.14 25.48 45.08
CA GLY A 282 19.38 26.40 44.22
C GLY A 282 19.90 26.41 42.77
N SER A 283 21.23 26.47 42.59
CA SER A 283 21.84 26.40 41.26
C SER A 283 21.63 25.04 40.57
N ALA A 284 21.87 23.93 41.28
CA ALA A 284 21.67 22.58 40.76
C ALA A 284 20.20 22.30 40.40
N LEU A 285 19.24 22.84 41.16
CA LEU A 285 17.81 22.75 40.88
C LEU A 285 17.43 23.53 39.60
N ILE A 286 18.01 24.72 39.39
CA ILE A 286 17.80 25.50 38.16
C ILE A 286 18.37 24.75 36.94
N GLU A 287 19.55 24.17 37.06
CA GLU A 287 20.16 23.35 36.01
C GLU A 287 19.31 22.11 35.68
N SER A 288 18.90 21.35 36.70
CA SER A 288 18.01 20.19 36.57
C SER A 288 16.67 20.54 35.92
N LYS A 289 16.06 21.68 36.31
CA LYS A 289 14.85 22.22 35.69
C LYS A 289 15.09 22.58 34.21
N SER A 290 16.22 23.19 33.87
CA SER A 290 16.58 23.52 32.48
C SER A 290 16.79 22.27 31.61
N LEU A 291 17.44 21.24 32.16
CA LEU A 291 17.63 19.94 31.52
C LEU A 291 16.29 19.25 31.29
N THR A 292 15.40 19.28 32.29
CA THR A 292 14.04 18.73 32.20
C THR A 292 13.26 19.37 31.05
N TYR A 293 13.25 20.70 30.92
CA TYR A 293 12.63 21.37 29.77
C TYR A 293 13.30 21.05 28.42
N SER A 294 14.63 20.85 28.41
CA SER A 294 15.36 20.43 27.22
C SER A 294 14.95 19.03 26.76
N LEU A 295 14.89 18.07 27.69
CA LEU A 295 14.43 16.71 27.46
C LEU A 295 12.95 16.67 27.05
N GLN A 296 12.08 17.45 27.70
CA GLN A 296 10.66 17.55 27.35
C GLN A 296 10.45 18.06 25.92
N ARG A 297 11.25 19.04 25.45
CA ARG A 297 11.23 19.50 24.05
C ARG A 297 11.72 18.42 23.07
N LYS A 298 12.80 17.69 23.41
CA LYS A 298 13.29 16.56 22.60
C LYS A 298 12.24 15.44 22.50
N LEU A 299 11.59 15.09 23.61
CA LEU A 299 10.54 14.08 23.66
C LEU A 299 9.32 14.49 22.81
N LYS A 300 8.90 15.76 22.86
CA LYS A 300 7.84 16.27 21.98
C LYS A 300 8.23 16.13 20.50
N SER A 301 9.43 16.59 20.11
CA SER A 301 9.90 16.47 18.73
C SER A 301 10.00 15.02 18.24
N GLN A 302 10.44 14.08 19.09
CA GLN A 302 10.47 12.66 18.77
C GLN A 302 9.07 12.05 18.63
N LYS A 303 8.10 12.48 19.46
CA LYS A 303 6.69 12.10 19.34
C LYS A 303 6.10 12.57 18.02
N ASP A 304 6.26 13.85 17.68
CA ASP A 304 5.76 14.43 16.42
C ASP A 304 6.38 13.71 15.20
N GLN A 305 7.68 13.34 15.28
CA GLN A 305 8.35 12.55 14.25
C GLN A 305 7.81 11.11 14.14
N LEU A 306 7.46 10.48 15.26
CA LEU A 306 6.87 9.13 15.28
C LEU A 306 5.46 9.14 14.69
N GLU A 307 4.65 10.15 15.00
CA GLU A 307 3.32 10.34 14.43
C GLU A 307 3.38 10.53 12.90
N SER A 308 4.30 11.37 12.42
CA SER A 308 4.56 11.55 10.98
C SER A 308 4.95 10.25 10.27
N LYS A 309 5.85 9.45 10.87
CA LYS A 309 6.21 8.11 10.35
C LYS A 309 5.03 7.12 10.41
N GLY A 310 4.21 7.18 11.45
CA GLY A 310 2.99 6.39 11.59
C GLY A 310 2.01 6.64 10.43
N LEU A 311 1.77 7.91 10.09
CA LEU A 311 0.96 8.29 8.93
C LEU A 311 1.56 7.79 7.61
N HIS A 312 2.88 7.87 7.44
CA HIS A 312 3.54 7.32 6.26
C HIS A 312 3.39 5.79 6.14
N ILE A 313 3.51 5.06 7.26
CA ILE A 313 3.26 3.60 7.30
C ILE A 313 1.79 3.28 6.96
N GLN A 314 0.82 4.08 7.42
CA GLN A 314 -0.59 3.92 7.04
C GLN A 314 -0.81 4.13 5.53
N LEU A 315 -0.20 5.17 4.94
CA LEU A 315 -0.23 5.44 3.50
C LEU A 315 0.38 4.28 2.68
N LEU A 316 1.54 3.75 3.11
CA LEU A 316 2.16 2.59 2.47
C LEU A 316 1.28 1.34 2.56
N ARG A 317 0.70 1.05 3.75
CA ARG A 317 -0.24 -0.07 3.93
C ARG A 317 -1.45 0.04 3.01
N LYS A 318 -2.04 1.24 2.88
CA LYS A 318 -3.12 1.48 1.92
C LYS A 318 -2.65 1.20 0.49
N LYS A 319 -1.50 1.74 0.08
CA LYS A 319 -0.99 1.54 -1.28
C LYS A 319 -0.70 0.07 -1.61
N VAL A 320 -0.27 -0.73 -0.63
CA VAL A 320 -0.12 -2.19 -0.78
C VAL A 320 -1.49 -2.84 -1.00
N SER A 321 -2.51 -2.51 -0.19
CA SER A 321 -3.88 -3.00 -0.38
C SER A 321 -4.42 -2.67 -1.78
N ASP A 322 -4.28 -1.42 -2.21
CA ASP A 322 -4.71 -0.96 -3.54
C ASP A 322 -4.04 -1.79 -4.67
N LEU A 323 -2.74 -2.09 -4.54
CA LEU A 323 -1.98 -2.89 -5.50
C LEU A 323 -2.34 -4.39 -5.47
N GLU A 324 -2.70 -4.93 -4.29
CA GLU A 324 -3.19 -6.30 -4.14
C GLU A 324 -4.61 -6.48 -4.73
N GLU A 325 -5.45 -5.45 -4.65
CA GLU A 325 -6.73 -5.38 -5.35
C GLU A 325 -6.53 -5.28 -6.86
N GLU A 326 -5.66 -4.37 -7.33
CA GLU A 326 -5.36 -4.25 -8.76
C GLU A 326 -4.80 -5.57 -9.34
N LYS A 327 -3.91 -6.25 -8.61
CA LYS A 327 -3.39 -7.58 -8.98
C LYS A 327 -4.51 -8.62 -9.08
N ARG A 328 -5.45 -8.64 -8.13
CA ARG A 328 -6.62 -9.55 -8.16
C ARG A 328 -7.50 -9.29 -9.39
N CYS A 329 -7.80 -8.02 -9.68
CA CYS A 329 -8.55 -7.63 -10.88
C CYS A 329 -7.84 -8.03 -12.18
N ARG A 330 -6.52 -7.78 -12.30
CA ARG A 330 -5.71 -8.20 -13.45
C ARG A 330 -5.71 -9.72 -13.65
N SER A 331 -5.66 -10.51 -12.57
CA SER A 331 -5.76 -11.98 -12.66
C SER A 331 -7.15 -12.43 -13.16
N SER A 332 -8.24 -11.79 -12.70
CA SER A 332 -9.60 -12.09 -13.19
C SER A 332 -9.72 -11.84 -14.69
N LEU A 333 -9.26 -10.68 -15.15
CA LEU A 333 -9.24 -10.31 -16.58
C LEU A 333 -8.34 -11.23 -17.42
N ALA A 334 -7.31 -11.84 -16.84
CA ALA A 334 -6.49 -12.83 -17.54
C ALA A 334 -7.29 -14.12 -17.81
N VAL A 335 -8.02 -14.62 -16.81
CA VAL A 335 -8.89 -15.80 -16.95
C VAL A 335 -10.00 -15.54 -17.99
N GLU A 336 -10.68 -14.40 -17.91
CA GLU A 336 -11.73 -14.03 -18.88
C GLU A 336 -11.21 -13.96 -20.32
N ARG A 337 -9.97 -13.47 -20.52
CA ARG A 337 -9.35 -13.48 -21.86
C ARG A 337 -9.01 -14.89 -22.34
N ASP A 338 -8.53 -15.76 -21.46
CA ASP A 338 -8.22 -17.15 -21.82
C ASP A 338 -9.51 -17.92 -22.18
N ASP A 339 -10.60 -17.73 -21.45
CA ASP A 339 -11.92 -18.26 -21.78
C ASP A 339 -12.44 -17.73 -23.12
N ALA A 340 -12.34 -16.42 -23.36
CA ALA A 340 -12.67 -15.81 -24.65
C ALA A 340 -11.81 -16.35 -25.80
N HIS A 341 -10.52 -16.61 -25.57
CA HIS A 341 -9.63 -17.26 -26.54
C HIS A 341 -10.03 -18.72 -26.81
N VAL A 342 -10.48 -19.46 -25.80
CA VAL A 342 -11.01 -20.82 -25.96
C VAL A 342 -12.29 -20.82 -26.80
N GLU A 343 -13.24 -19.91 -26.54
CA GLU A 343 -14.45 -19.77 -27.36
C GLU A 343 -14.14 -19.32 -28.80
N ALA A 344 -13.24 -18.34 -28.99
CA ALA A 344 -12.79 -17.94 -30.31
C ALA A 344 -12.20 -19.11 -31.11
N ARG A 345 -11.39 -19.97 -30.47
CA ARG A 345 -10.86 -21.21 -31.09
C ARG A 345 -11.96 -22.23 -31.40
N LYS A 346 -13.00 -22.36 -30.57
CA LYS A 346 -14.16 -23.24 -30.84
C LYS A 346 -14.97 -22.72 -32.04
N LEU A 347 -15.23 -21.41 -32.11
CA LEU A 347 -15.92 -20.78 -33.23
C LEU A 347 -15.12 -20.89 -34.53
N GLN A 348 -13.81 -20.65 -34.49
CA GLN A 348 -12.91 -20.83 -35.63
C GLN A 348 -13.00 -22.26 -36.20
N LYS A 349 -12.95 -23.29 -35.35
CA LYS A 349 -13.13 -24.69 -35.78
C LYS A 349 -14.51 -24.97 -36.39
N LYS A 350 -15.58 -24.30 -35.92
CA LYS A 350 -16.91 -24.38 -36.56
C LYS A 350 -16.90 -23.72 -37.94
N VAL A 351 -16.29 -22.55 -38.08
CA VAL A 351 -16.13 -21.86 -39.38
C VAL A 351 -15.35 -22.71 -40.37
N GLU A 352 -14.25 -23.35 -39.95
CA GLU A 352 -13.47 -24.26 -40.79
C GLU A 352 -14.28 -25.46 -41.28
N ARG A 353 -15.10 -26.08 -40.41
CA ARG A 353 -16.02 -27.16 -40.79
C ARG A 353 -17.07 -26.69 -41.80
N LEU A 354 -17.77 -25.60 -41.51
CA LEU A 354 -18.78 -25.02 -42.40
C LEU A 354 -18.17 -24.59 -43.75
N GLN A 355 -16.93 -24.12 -43.78
CA GLN A 355 -16.20 -23.84 -45.02
C GLN A 355 -15.85 -25.12 -45.80
N ALA A 356 -15.51 -26.22 -45.11
CA ALA A 356 -15.26 -27.51 -45.74
C ALA A 356 -16.55 -28.11 -46.32
N GLU A 357 -17.66 -28.07 -45.57
CA GLU A 357 -19.00 -28.46 -46.02
C GLU A 357 -19.45 -27.63 -47.22
N LEU A 358 -19.27 -26.30 -47.18
CA LEU A 358 -19.57 -25.41 -48.32
C LEU A 358 -18.71 -25.72 -49.55
N LYS A 359 -17.44 -26.08 -49.37
CA LYS A 359 -16.56 -26.52 -50.48
C LYS A 359 -17.02 -27.86 -51.05
N ALA A 360 -17.36 -28.83 -50.20
CA ALA A 360 -17.87 -30.13 -50.62
C ALA A 360 -19.20 -29.99 -51.37
N ALA A 361 -20.14 -29.19 -50.86
CA ALA A 361 -21.39 -28.86 -51.54
C ALA A 361 -21.17 -28.15 -52.88
N LYS A 362 -20.20 -27.22 -52.97
CA LYS A 362 -19.82 -26.58 -54.24
C LYS A 362 -19.28 -27.59 -55.25
N LEU A 363 -18.39 -28.50 -54.84
CA LEU A 363 -17.85 -29.56 -55.70
C LEU A 363 -18.95 -30.52 -56.16
N SER A 364 -19.78 -31.00 -55.23
CA SER A 364 -20.95 -31.82 -55.54
C SER A 364 -21.97 -31.12 -56.46
N ASN A 365 -21.99 -29.78 -56.50
CA ASN A 365 -22.81 -28.99 -57.41
C ASN A 365 -22.10 -28.68 -58.75
N THR A 366 -20.78 -28.87 -58.87
CA THR A 366 -20.07 -28.83 -60.17
C THR A 366 -20.27 -30.09 -61.00
N GLU A 367 -20.43 -31.26 -60.36
CA GLU A 367 -20.70 -32.54 -61.04
C GLU A 367 -22.03 -32.56 -61.84
N PRO A 368 -23.20 -32.23 -61.28
CA PRO A 368 -24.45 -32.17 -62.05
C PRO A 368 -24.42 -31.03 -63.07
N LYS A 369 -23.67 -29.94 -62.83
CA LYS A 369 -23.46 -28.90 -63.86
C LYS A 369 -22.65 -29.42 -65.05
N ALA A 370 -21.62 -30.25 -64.82
CA ALA A 370 -20.87 -30.90 -65.89
C ALA A 370 -21.70 -31.97 -66.63
N GLN A 371 -22.56 -32.71 -65.92
CA GLN A 371 -23.53 -33.62 -66.53
C GLN A 371 -24.59 -32.86 -67.36
N LEU A 372 -25.04 -31.69 -66.88
CA LEU A 372 -25.92 -30.78 -67.63
C LEU A 372 -25.25 -30.22 -68.89
N SER A 373 -23.98 -29.81 -68.84
CA SER A 373 -23.26 -29.39 -70.05
C SER A 373 -23.07 -30.54 -71.03
N HIS A 374 -22.71 -31.75 -70.56
CA HIS A 374 -22.57 -32.92 -71.44
C HIS A 374 -23.91 -33.34 -72.06
N THR A 375 -25.02 -33.30 -71.33
CA THR A 375 -26.35 -33.61 -71.90
C THR A 375 -26.83 -32.53 -72.86
N ASN A 376 -26.48 -31.26 -72.63
CA ASN A 376 -26.71 -30.18 -73.60
C ASN A 376 -25.83 -30.35 -74.86
N GLU A 377 -24.56 -30.73 -74.73
CA GLU A 377 -23.69 -31.03 -75.87
C GLU A 377 -24.21 -32.23 -76.68
N LEU A 378 -24.68 -33.30 -76.03
CA LEU A 378 -25.34 -34.43 -76.70
C LEU A 378 -26.65 -34.02 -77.39
N LYS A 379 -27.44 -33.10 -76.82
CA LYS A 379 -28.62 -32.52 -77.49
C LYS A 379 -28.22 -31.69 -78.71
N VAL A 380 -27.18 -30.86 -78.59
CA VAL A 380 -26.67 -30.05 -79.71
C VAL A 380 -26.15 -30.95 -80.83
N GLU A 381 -25.33 -31.95 -80.53
CA GLU A 381 -24.82 -32.88 -81.54
C GLU A 381 -25.94 -33.78 -82.10
N GLY A 382 -26.91 -34.18 -81.28
CA GLY A 382 -28.13 -34.87 -81.74
C GLY A 382 -28.95 -34.04 -82.74
N THR A 383 -29.17 -32.74 -82.47
CA THR A 383 -29.83 -31.84 -83.44
C THR A 383 -28.96 -31.59 -84.68
N ARG A 384 -27.64 -31.63 -84.55
CA ARG A 384 -26.69 -31.58 -85.68
C ARG A 384 -26.75 -32.81 -86.58
N VAL A 385 -26.83 -34.01 -86.00
CA VAL A 385 -27.01 -35.27 -86.74
C VAL A 385 -28.39 -35.34 -87.39
N LEU A 386 -29.44 -34.84 -86.74
CA LEU A 386 -30.79 -34.71 -87.31
C LEU A 386 -30.83 -33.72 -88.49
N THR A 387 -30.18 -32.55 -88.38
CA THR A 387 -30.09 -31.59 -89.49
C THR A 387 -29.23 -32.11 -90.63
N GLN A 388 -28.11 -32.80 -90.35
CA GLN A 388 -27.31 -33.48 -91.37
C GLN A 388 -28.09 -34.61 -92.07
N SER A 389 -28.86 -35.41 -91.33
CA SER A 389 -29.74 -36.43 -91.92
C SER A 389 -30.81 -35.79 -92.81
N ARG A 390 -31.36 -34.63 -92.41
CA ARG A 390 -32.35 -33.86 -93.20
C ARG A 390 -31.76 -33.26 -94.48
N THR A 391 -30.48 -32.85 -94.48
CA THR A 391 -29.81 -32.44 -95.72
C THR A 391 -29.51 -33.64 -96.62
N VAL A 392 -29.07 -34.78 -96.06
CA VAL A 392 -28.84 -36.02 -96.82
C VAL A 392 -30.12 -36.55 -97.47
N THR A 393 -31.27 -36.50 -96.80
CA THR A 393 -32.56 -36.86 -97.42
C THR A 393 -32.98 -35.86 -98.49
N GLN A 394 -32.76 -34.56 -98.31
CA GLN A 394 -32.96 -33.57 -99.39
C GLN A 394 -32.04 -33.83 -100.60
N PHE A 395 -30.76 -34.17 -100.39
CA PHE A 395 -29.85 -34.54 -101.49
C PHE A 395 -30.28 -35.83 -102.19
N LYS A 396 -30.79 -36.85 -101.46
CA LYS A 396 -31.39 -38.05 -102.07
C LYS A 396 -32.62 -37.71 -102.91
N MET A 397 -33.53 -36.85 -102.42
CA MET A 397 -34.71 -36.41 -103.16
C MET A 397 -34.33 -35.64 -104.44
N LYS A 398 -33.38 -34.70 -104.36
CA LYS A 398 -32.85 -33.99 -105.53
C LYS A 398 -32.19 -34.93 -106.53
N LYS A 399 -31.48 -35.97 -106.06
CA LYS A 399 -30.87 -36.99 -106.93
C LYS A 399 -31.93 -37.85 -107.64
N MET A 400 -33.01 -38.26 -106.96
CA MET A 400 -34.13 -38.93 -107.63
C MET A 400 -34.80 -38.04 -108.68
N PHE A 401 -35.01 -36.75 -108.39
CA PHE A 401 -35.62 -35.82 -109.35
C PHE A 401 -34.77 -35.68 -110.63
N PHE A 402 -33.44 -35.60 -110.51
CA PHE A 402 -32.54 -35.58 -111.66
C PHE A 402 -32.60 -36.86 -112.49
N PHE A 403 -32.61 -38.04 -111.86
CA PHE A 403 -32.74 -39.32 -112.57
C PHE A 403 -34.12 -39.50 -113.24
N ALA A 404 -35.19 -38.95 -112.66
CA ALA A 404 -36.51 -38.96 -113.27
C ALA A 404 -36.56 -38.16 -114.59
N SER A 405 -35.93 -36.97 -114.64
CA SER A 405 -35.83 -36.21 -115.89
C SER A 405 -34.98 -36.92 -116.96
N VAL A 406 -33.87 -37.58 -116.57
CA VAL A 406 -33.05 -38.35 -117.52
C VAL A 406 -33.83 -39.55 -118.08
N ALA A 407 -34.62 -40.24 -117.26
CA ALA A 407 -35.49 -41.33 -117.71
C ALA A 407 -36.58 -40.86 -118.69
N GLN A 408 -37.15 -39.66 -118.49
CA GLN A 408 -38.12 -39.08 -119.42
C GLN A 408 -37.51 -38.75 -120.79
N LEU A 409 -36.28 -38.23 -120.85
CA LEU A 409 -35.58 -38.02 -122.13
C LEU A 409 -35.25 -39.35 -122.82
N LEU A 410 -34.87 -40.39 -122.08
CA LEU A 410 -34.58 -41.70 -122.66
C LEU A 410 -35.86 -42.34 -123.24
N HIS A 411 -37.00 -42.21 -122.55
CA HIS A 411 -38.29 -42.69 -123.03
C HIS A 411 -38.77 -41.93 -124.28
N PHE A 412 -38.57 -40.60 -124.31
CA PHE A 412 -38.84 -39.79 -125.51
C PHE A 412 -37.98 -40.25 -126.70
N TRP A 413 -36.67 -40.46 -126.49
CA TRP A 413 -35.77 -40.98 -127.53
C TRP A 413 -36.21 -42.35 -128.05
N MET A 414 -36.60 -43.27 -127.15
CA MET A 414 -37.05 -44.62 -127.51
C MET A 414 -38.37 -44.61 -128.31
N VAL A 415 -39.33 -43.75 -127.95
CA VAL A 415 -40.58 -43.59 -128.71
C VAL A 415 -40.34 -42.96 -130.09
N VAL A 416 -39.44 -41.98 -130.18
CA VAL A 416 -39.04 -41.38 -131.48
C VAL A 416 -38.35 -42.43 -132.37
N SER A 417 -37.49 -43.28 -131.81
CA SER A 417 -36.87 -44.40 -132.53
C SER A 417 -37.90 -45.43 -133.02
N GLN A 418 -38.91 -45.78 -132.20
CA GLN A 418 -40.00 -46.69 -132.62
C GLN A 418 -40.89 -46.09 -133.72
N MET A 419 -41.14 -44.78 -133.73
CA MET A 419 -41.90 -44.14 -134.82
C MET A 419 -41.11 -43.99 -136.13
N LEU A 420 -39.79 -44.26 -136.11
CA LEU A 420 -38.93 -44.25 -137.29
C LEU A 420 -38.65 -45.65 -137.87
N GLY A 421 -39.24 -46.72 -137.31
CA GLY A 421 -39.28 -48.05 -137.95
C GLY A 421 -37.93 -48.78 -138.03
N LEU A 422 -37.06 -48.60 -137.03
CA LEU A 422 -35.76 -49.28 -136.95
C LEU A 422 -35.77 -50.31 -135.81
N ASP A 423 -35.52 -51.58 -136.14
CA ASP A 423 -35.50 -52.69 -135.19
C ASP A 423 -34.30 -52.66 -134.22
N ASP A 424 -34.48 -53.28 -133.06
CA ASP A 424 -33.52 -53.30 -131.94
C ASP A 424 -32.15 -53.92 -132.30
N MET A 425 -31.09 -53.39 -131.65
CA MET A 425 -29.68 -53.83 -131.67
C MET A 425 -28.72 -53.23 -132.74
N ALA A 426 -28.66 -51.89 -132.84
CA ALA A 426 -27.48 -51.19 -133.36
C ALA A 426 -27.10 -49.96 -132.50
N LEU A 427 -26.09 -50.11 -131.64
CA LEU A 427 -25.40 -48.98 -131.01
C LEU A 427 -24.53 -48.25 -132.04
N ALA A 428 -24.44 -46.92 -131.90
CA ALA A 428 -23.62 -45.97 -132.68
C ALA A 428 -24.18 -45.48 -134.04
N LEU A 429 -25.20 -44.61 -134.00
CA LEU A 429 -25.33 -43.51 -134.96
C LEU A 429 -24.76 -42.21 -134.35
N PRO A 430 -23.93 -41.44 -135.07
CA PRO A 430 -23.52 -40.09 -134.65
C PRO A 430 -24.70 -39.10 -134.68
N ASN A 431 -24.82 -38.25 -133.65
CA ASN A 431 -25.95 -37.32 -133.46
C ASN A 431 -26.19 -36.32 -134.62
N TYR A 432 -25.27 -36.15 -135.57
CA TYR A 432 -25.43 -35.15 -136.65
C TYR A 432 -26.45 -35.54 -137.72
N GLU A 433 -26.71 -36.84 -137.95
CA GLU A 433 -27.69 -37.26 -138.98
C GLU A 433 -29.13 -37.15 -138.50
N ILE A 434 -29.37 -37.38 -137.20
CA ILE A 434 -30.69 -37.19 -136.56
C ILE A 434 -31.09 -35.69 -136.57
N ILE A 435 -30.12 -34.79 -136.38
CA ILE A 435 -30.34 -33.34 -136.44
C ILE A 435 -30.74 -32.91 -137.87
N LYS A 436 -30.09 -33.44 -138.90
CA LYS A 436 -30.36 -33.11 -140.30
C LYS A 436 -31.74 -33.58 -140.78
N PHE A 437 -32.30 -34.63 -140.16
CA PHE A 437 -33.67 -35.09 -140.42
C PHE A 437 -34.72 -34.24 -139.68
N LEU A 438 -34.43 -33.82 -138.44
CA LEU A 438 -35.30 -32.95 -137.65
C LEU A 438 -35.46 -31.53 -138.24
N GLU A 439 -34.44 -30.97 -138.89
CA GLU A 439 -34.54 -29.68 -139.59
C GLU A 439 -35.55 -29.68 -140.75
N THR A 440 -35.96 -30.86 -141.25
CA THR A 440 -36.93 -30.96 -142.36
C THR A 440 -38.40 -31.04 -141.87
N PHE A 441 -38.66 -31.41 -140.62
CA PHE A 441 -40.02 -31.59 -140.05
C PHE A 441 -40.48 -30.48 -139.09
N MET A 442 -39.57 -29.62 -138.62
CA MET A 442 -39.87 -28.54 -137.67
C MET A 442 -40.93 -27.49 -138.09
N PRO A 443 -41.25 -27.22 -139.38
CA PRO A 443 -42.29 -26.26 -139.75
C PRO A 443 -43.73 -26.66 -139.40
N ILE A 444 -44.00 -27.95 -139.15
CA ILE A 444 -45.38 -28.49 -139.08
C ILE A 444 -45.90 -28.51 -137.62
N ILE A 445 -45.03 -28.57 -136.63
CA ILE A 445 -45.40 -28.73 -135.20
C ILE A 445 -45.62 -27.36 -134.49
N THR A 446 -45.09 -26.27 -135.04
CA THR A 446 -45.17 -24.92 -134.43
C THR A 446 -46.59 -24.35 -134.39
N VAL A 447 -47.49 -24.83 -135.26
CA VAL A 447 -48.87 -24.30 -135.39
C VAL A 447 -49.83 -24.85 -134.32
N THR A 448 -49.58 -26.06 -133.79
CA THR A 448 -50.54 -26.73 -132.89
C THR A 448 -50.41 -26.31 -131.42
N ILE A 449 -49.23 -25.88 -130.98
CA ILE A 449 -48.95 -25.55 -129.56
C ILE A 449 -49.60 -24.21 -129.13
N VAL A 450 -49.92 -23.31 -130.07
CA VAL A 450 -50.46 -21.97 -129.79
C VAL A 450 -51.94 -21.98 -129.35
N ILE A 451 -52.67 -23.09 -129.54
CA ILE A 451 -54.14 -23.13 -129.38
C ILE A 451 -54.61 -23.56 -127.98
N LEU A 452 -53.79 -24.26 -127.18
CA LEU A 452 -54.26 -24.94 -125.95
C LEU A 452 -53.81 -24.34 -124.60
N THR A 453 -53.05 -23.24 -124.57
CA THR A 453 -52.62 -22.58 -123.32
C THR A 453 -53.32 -21.23 -123.10
N ARG A 454 -54.66 -21.24 -123.06
CA ARG A 454 -55.48 -20.03 -122.82
C ARG A 454 -56.64 -20.24 -121.83
N ASP A 455 -56.50 -21.11 -120.83
CA ASP A 455 -57.53 -21.25 -119.79
C ASP A 455 -57.02 -21.56 -118.38
N LEU A 456 -57.76 -21.00 -117.40
CA LEU A 456 -57.76 -21.25 -115.95
C LEU A 456 -56.59 -20.75 -115.06
N MET A 457 -56.60 -19.43 -114.86
CA MET A 457 -56.18 -18.77 -113.60
C MET A 457 -57.23 -18.96 -112.47
N SER A 458 -56.81 -19.19 -111.21
CA SER A 458 -57.67 -18.96 -110.01
C SER A 458 -56.89 -19.03 -108.66
N PRO A 459 -57.09 -18.09 -107.69
CA PRO A 459 -56.43 -18.08 -106.37
C PRO A 459 -57.38 -18.26 -105.14
N LYS A 460 -56.84 -18.69 -103.97
CA LYS A 460 -57.38 -18.55 -102.56
C LYS A 460 -56.50 -19.31 -101.53
N THR A 461 -56.63 -19.27 -100.18
CA THR A 461 -56.73 -18.21 -99.12
C THR A 461 -56.63 -18.85 -97.71
N THR A 462 -56.14 -18.13 -96.67
CA THR A 462 -56.42 -18.35 -95.21
C THR A 462 -55.72 -19.58 -94.54
N SER A 463 -55.30 -19.65 -93.25
CA SER A 463 -55.40 -18.88 -91.97
C SER A 463 -54.04 -18.86 -91.20
N ARG A 464 -53.66 -17.87 -90.36
CA ARG A 464 -53.98 -17.66 -88.91
C ARG A 464 -53.83 -18.92 -88.03
N SER A 465 -53.24 -18.92 -86.82
CA SER A 465 -52.94 -17.84 -85.85
C SER A 465 -51.93 -18.20 -84.72
N VAL A 466 -51.08 -17.23 -84.33
CA VAL A 466 -50.79 -16.71 -82.95
C VAL A 466 -49.95 -17.54 -81.93
N CYS A 467 -49.06 -16.80 -81.22
CA CYS A 467 -48.04 -17.16 -80.20
C CYS A 467 -48.62 -16.93 -78.75
N PRO A 468 -47.87 -16.83 -77.61
CA PRO A 468 -46.39 -16.77 -77.41
C PRO A 468 -45.76 -17.47 -76.16
N GLU A 469 -44.43 -17.40 -76.13
CA GLU A 469 -43.50 -17.20 -74.99
C GLU A 469 -43.68 -17.94 -73.65
N ASP A 470 -42.73 -18.84 -73.36
CA ASP A 470 -42.28 -19.21 -72.01
C ASP A 470 -40.95 -18.47 -71.74
N ASP A 471 -40.84 -17.70 -70.66
CA ASP A 471 -39.61 -17.00 -70.28
C ASP A 471 -39.32 -17.14 -68.77
N ALA A 472 -38.28 -17.92 -68.46
CA ALA A 472 -37.59 -18.03 -67.17
C ALA A 472 -36.27 -18.81 -67.42
N PRO A 473 -35.19 -18.65 -66.60
CA PRO A 473 -35.10 -17.89 -65.34
C PRO A 473 -33.88 -16.95 -65.22
N LEU A 474 -33.84 -16.17 -64.13
CA LEU A 474 -32.60 -15.90 -63.38
C LEU A 474 -32.91 -15.72 -61.88
#